data_AF-Q46B84-F1
#
_entry.id   AF-Q46B84-F1
#
_cell.length_a   1.000
_cell.length_b   1.000
_cell.length_c   1.000
_cell.angle_alpha   90.00
_cell.angle_beta   90.00
_cell.angle_gamma   90.00
#
_symmetry.space_group_name_H-M   'P 1'
#
loop_
_entity.id
_entity.type
_entity.pdbx_description
1 polymer ?
#
loop_
_entity_poly.entity_id
_entity_poly.type
_entity_poly.pdbx_seq_one_letter_code
_entity_poly.pdbx_strand_id
1 'polypeptide(L)'
;MFDLAEVIHLINYIIFTIVIIFILTKKLPLRRTVRRSRIIFWIVLISNIFSATLQLFCLINPDSTIWYQLVADCLGIIGQSTLLIGIVWMKLIVEPSPKPRKILVLGAHPDDIEIACGGSIAELSDAGHTIMSLIVSKGERGGNSSSRLIEATKGAEFLGINKVEIMDFPDTRLDQFILEISKQIEIIVNELKPDMVFTHSIHDIHQDHRAVHDATLRACRNLSTILCYESPSTTQDFQPNVFINIKQYIDIKIESIQEHKDQNKKKYVQPKQVYGKAIFRGAQAKLEEAEGFEAIRINLQI
;
A
#
# COMPACT_ATOMS: atom_id res chain seq x y z
N MET A 1 -0.93 -28.31 -44.57
CA MET A 1 -1.34 -28.90 -43.28
C MET A 1 -0.22 -28.57 -42.33
N PHE A 2 -0.47 -27.85 -41.24
CA PHE A 2 0.61 -27.49 -40.31
C PHE A 2 1.27 -28.76 -39.78
N ASP A 3 2.61 -28.78 -39.71
CA ASP A 3 3.31 -29.83 -38.98
C ASP A 3 3.13 -29.61 -37.47
N LEU A 4 3.29 -30.68 -36.67
CA LEU A 4 3.11 -30.67 -35.22
C LEU A 4 3.96 -29.56 -34.55
N ALA A 5 5.18 -29.32 -35.04
CA ALA A 5 6.05 -28.25 -34.56
C ALA A 5 5.45 -26.85 -34.77
N GLU A 6 4.88 -26.59 -35.95
CA GLU A 6 4.23 -25.31 -36.26
C GLU A 6 2.97 -25.11 -35.38
N VAL A 7 2.21 -26.18 -35.14
CA VAL A 7 1.07 -26.13 -34.21
C VAL A 7 1.51 -25.79 -32.78
N ILE A 8 2.60 -26.39 -32.30
CA ILE A 8 3.17 -26.10 -30.97
C ILE A 8 3.60 -24.63 -30.87
N HIS A 9 4.37 -24.14 -31.85
CA HIS A 9 4.82 -22.75 -31.85
C HIS A 9 3.66 -21.75 -31.93
N LEU A 10 2.60 -22.08 -32.67
CA LEU A 10 1.39 -21.26 -32.76
C LEU A 10 0.66 -21.20 -31.42
N ILE A 11 0.47 -22.35 -30.76
CA ILE A 11 -0.14 -22.41 -29.43
C ILE A 11 0.67 -21.60 -28.42
N ASN A 12 1.99 -21.78 -28.38
CA ASN A 12 2.87 -21.04 -27.48
C ASN A 12 2.80 -19.54 -27.73
N TYR A 13 2.89 -19.09 -28.99
CA TYR A 13 2.75 -17.69 -29.35
C TYR A 13 1.43 -17.08 -28.86
N ILE A 14 0.31 -17.79 -29.05
CA ILE A 14 -1.01 -17.37 -28.59
C ILE A 14 -1.01 -17.26 -27.05
N ILE A 15 -0.50 -18.25 -26.33
CA ILE A 15 -0.43 -18.23 -24.85
C ILE A 15 0.37 -17.02 -24.36
N PHE A 16 1.58 -16.80 -24.86
CA PHE A 16 2.41 -15.66 -24.45
C PHE A 16 1.72 -14.32 -24.77
N THR A 17 1.06 -14.21 -25.92
CA THR A 17 0.31 -13.01 -26.31
C THR A 17 -0.87 -12.75 -25.39
N ILE A 18 -1.63 -13.78 -25.02
CA ILE A 18 -2.73 -13.67 -24.06
C ILE A 18 -2.21 -13.21 -22.70
N VAL A 19 -1.08 -13.77 -22.23
CA VAL A 19 -0.45 -13.36 -20.96
C VAL A 19 0.00 -11.90 -21.01
N ILE A 20 0.64 -11.45 -22.10
CA ILE A 20 1.03 -10.03 -22.28
C ILE A 20 -0.20 -9.13 -22.23
N ILE A 21 -1.26 -9.46 -22.98
CA ILE A 21 -2.50 -8.68 -22.99
C ILE A 21 -3.09 -8.65 -21.58
N PHE A 22 -3.14 -9.78 -20.88
CA PHE A 22 -3.64 -9.85 -19.51
C PHE A 22 -2.83 -8.93 -18.56
N ILE A 23 -1.50 -8.96 -18.64
CA ILE A 23 -0.61 -8.12 -17.82
C ILE A 23 -0.79 -6.62 -18.12
N LEU A 24 -0.95 -6.24 -19.38
CA LEU A 24 -1.11 -4.85 -19.79
C LEU A 24 -2.50 -4.30 -19.51
N THR A 25 -3.54 -5.14 -19.61
CA THR A 25 -4.95 -4.72 -19.46
C THR A 25 -5.43 -4.80 -18.01
N LYS A 26 -4.94 -5.75 -17.22
CA LYS A 26 -5.19 -5.79 -15.78
C LYS A 26 -4.05 -5.03 -15.12
N LYS A 27 -4.33 -3.87 -14.51
CA LYS A 27 -3.50 -3.39 -13.40
C LYS A 27 -3.54 -4.50 -12.35
N LEU A 28 -2.52 -5.36 -12.35
CA LEU A 28 -2.59 -6.64 -11.67
C LEU A 28 -2.93 -6.45 -10.18
N PRO A 29 -3.92 -7.20 -9.64
CA PRO A 29 -4.12 -7.31 -8.19
C PRO A 29 -2.87 -7.88 -7.46
N LEU A 30 -1.86 -8.32 -8.22
CA LEU A 30 -0.52 -8.66 -7.74
C LEU A 30 0.17 -7.51 -7.01
N ARG A 31 -0.12 -6.24 -7.36
CA ARG A 31 0.54 -5.09 -6.74
C ARG A 31 0.43 -5.06 -5.21
N ARG A 32 -0.67 -5.60 -4.70
CA ARG A 32 -0.99 -5.66 -3.27
C ARG A 32 -0.81 -7.06 -2.66
N THR A 33 -0.45 -8.06 -3.45
CA THR A 33 -0.31 -9.46 -2.96
C THR A 33 1.08 -10.04 -3.16
N VAL A 34 1.97 -9.33 -3.85
CA VAL A 34 3.34 -9.78 -4.16
C VAL A 34 4.34 -8.66 -3.88
N ARG A 35 5.43 -8.98 -3.17
CA ARG A 35 6.54 -8.06 -2.92
C ARG A 35 7.26 -7.70 -4.22
N ARG A 36 7.81 -6.49 -4.33
CA ARG A 36 8.53 -6.00 -5.53
C ARG A 36 7.73 -6.16 -6.82
N SER A 37 6.41 -6.00 -6.74
CA SER A 37 5.45 -6.25 -7.82
C SER A 37 5.81 -5.57 -9.14
N ARG A 38 6.41 -4.36 -9.12
CA ARG A 38 6.88 -3.65 -10.32
C ARG A 38 8.03 -4.35 -11.03
N ILE A 39 9.01 -4.84 -10.29
CA ILE A 39 10.16 -5.54 -10.87
C ILE A 39 9.67 -6.85 -11.50
N ILE A 40 8.83 -7.58 -10.76
CA ILE A 40 8.21 -8.81 -11.27
C ILE A 40 7.41 -8.51 -12.53
N PHE A 41 6.57 -7.47 -12.52
CA PHE A 41 5.80 -7.04 -13.68
C PHE A 41 6.66 -6.88 -14.93
N TRP A 42 7.78 -6.15 -14.83
CA TRP A 42 8.66 -5.93 -15.98
C TRP A 42 9.41 -7.20 -16.40
N ILE A 43 9.88 -8.00 -15.44
CA ILE A 43 10.51 -9.30 -15.74
C ILE A 43 9.53 -10.19 -16.50
N VAL A 44 8.27 -10.29 -16.03
CA VAL A 44 7.22 -11.07 -16.70
C VAL A 44 6.98 -10.53 -18.10
N LEU A 45 6.74 -9.22 -18.22
CA LEU A 45 6.34 -8.61 -19.48
C LEU A 45 7.44 -8.78 -20.53
N ILE A 46 8.70 -8.51 -20.16
CA ILE A 46 9.85 -8.63 -21.06
C ILE A 46 10.09 -10.10 -21.43
N SER A 47 10.03 -11.03 -20.46
CA SER A 47 10.24 -12.46 -20.76
C SER A 47 9.17 -13.02 -21.69
N ASN A 48 7.92 -12.62 -21.52
CA ASN A 48 6.81 -13.06 -22.37
C ASN A 48 6.89 -12.43 -23.77
N ILE A 49 7.26 -11.14 -23.89
CA ILE A 49 7.49 -10.49 -25.20
C ILE A 49 8.63 -11.19 -25.94
N PHE A 50 9.74 -11.46 -25.26
CA PHE A 50 10.87 -12.17 -25.85
C PHE A 50 10.46 -13.57 -26.32
N SER A 51 9.76 -14.33 -25.47
CA SER A 51 9.29 -15.68 -25.80
C SER A 51 8.29 -15.67 -26.96
N ALA A 52 7.32 -14.75 -26.98
CA ALA A 52 6.39 -14.59 -28.09
C ALA A 52 7.13 -14.28 -29.40
N THR A 53 8.13 -13.39 -29.35
CA THR A 53 8.92 -13.02 -30.53
C THR A 53 9.69 -14.22 -31.08
N LEU A 54 10.28 -15.04 -30.20
CA LEU A 54 11.03 -16.22 -30.60
C LEU A 54 10.13 -17.31 -31.19
N GLN A 55 8.94 -17.52 -30.62
CA GLN A 55 7.93 -18.44 -31.15
C GLN A 55 7.40 -17.97 -32.51
N LEU A 56 7.18 -16.67 -32.68
CA LEU A 56 6.82 -16.07 -33.97
C LEU A 56 7.93 -16.23 -35.02
N PHE A 57 9.20 -16.09 -34.62
CA PHE A 57 10.33 -16.34 -35.51
C PHE A 57 10.35 -17.78 -36.02
N CYS A 58 10.13 -18.77 -35.16
CA CYS A 58 10.03 -20.18 -35.55
C CYS A 58 8.83 -20.44 -36.48
N LEU A 59 7.69 -19.77 -36.27
CA LEU A 59 6.53 -19.87 -37.16
C LEU A 59 6.78 -19.29 -38.56
N ILE A 60 7.52 -18.18 -38.65
CA ILE A 60 7.85 -17.53 -39.93
C ILE A 60 8.97 -18.29 -40.65
N ASN A 61 9.82 -19.02 -39.91
CA ASN A 61 10.98 -19.76 -40.43
C ASN A 61 10.87 -21.25 -40.04
N PRO A 62 9.93 -22.00 -40.61
CA PRO A 62 9.70 -23.40 -40.25
C PRO A 62 10.90 -24.31 -40.56
N ASP A 63 11.71 -23.95 -41.57
CA ASP A 63 12.95 -24.67 -41.93
C ASP A 63 14.14 -24.35 -41.01
N SER A 64 13.95 -23.56 -39.96
CA SER A 64 14.99 -23.31 -38.96
C SER A 64 15.44 -24.62 -38.32
N THR A 65 16.75 -24.73 -37.99
CA THR A 65 17.29 -25.98 -37.45
C THR A 65 16.52 -26.40 -36.19
N ILE A 66 16.30 -27.70 -36.01
CA ILE A 66 15.60 -28.26 -34.83
C ILE A 66 16.18 -27.77 -33.50
N TRP A 67 17.47 -27.43 -33.46
CA TRP A 67 18.12 -26.82 -32.31
C TRP A 67 17.56 -25.44 -31.95
N TYR A 68 17.24 -24.58 -32.92
CA TYR A 68 16.61 -23.28 -32.65
C TYR A 68 15.20 -23.44 -32.09
N GLN A 69 14.42 -24.37 -32.64
CA GLN A 69 13.06 -24.67 -32.17
C GLN A 69 13.08 -25.22 -30.73
N LEU A 70 13.95 -26.20 -30.45
CA LEU A 70 14.12 -26.77 -29.11
C LEU A 70 14.60 -25.74 -28.09
N VAL A 71 15.55 -24.87 -28.46
CA VAL A 71 16.02 -23.79 -27.59
C VAL A 71 14.91 -22.80 -27.29
N ALA A 72 14.08 -22.46 -28.29
CA ALA A 72 12.95 -21.56 -28.11
C ALA A 72 11.93 -22.08 -27.10
N ASP A 73 11.59 -23.37 -27.20
CA ASP A 73 10.62 -24.00 -26.30
C ASP A 73 11.19 -24.16 -24.88
N CYS A 74 12.46 -24.58 -24.76
CA CYS A 74 13.12 -24.73 -23.46
C CYS A 74 13.21 -23.38 -22.71
N LEU A 75 13.62 -22.31 -23.40
CA LEU A 75 13.72 -20.98 -22.79
C LEU A 75 12.35 -20.44 -22.37
N GLY A 76 11.30 -20.69 -23.17
CA GLY A 76 9.92 -20.34 -22.82
C GLY A 76 9.46 -21.04 -21.53
N ILE A 77 9.67 -22.35 -21.42
CA ILE A 77 9.28 -23.16 -20.26
C ILE A 77 10.05 -22.74 -19.00
N ILE A 78 11.37 -22.58 -19.11
CA ILE A 78 12.21 -22.15 -17.98
C ILE A 78 11.80 -20.75 -17.53
N GLY A 79 11.56 -19.82 -18.46
CA GLY A 79 11.13 -18.45 -18.15
C GLY A 79 9.78 -18.40 -17.44
N GLN A 80 8.79 -19.18 -17.89
CA GLN A 80 7.48 -19.24 -17.22
C GLN A 80 7.54 -19.95 -15.86
N SER A 81 8.34 -21.01 -15.74
CA SER A 81 8.46 -21.78 -14.50
C SER A 81 9.18 -20.99 -13.40
N THR A 82 10.30 -20.35 -13.73
CA THR A 82 11.03 -19.47 -12.81
C THR A 82 10.17 -18.29 -12.36
N LEU A 83 9.33 -17.76 -13.26
CA LEU A 83 8.38 -16.73 -12.92
C LEU A 83 7.31 -17.21 -11.93
N LEU A 84 6.67 -18.35 -12.20
CA LEU A 84 5.64 -18.90 -11.33
C LEU A 84 6.21 -19.15 -9.92
N ILE A 85 7.40 -19.74 -9.85
CA ILE A 85 8.13 -19.95 -8.59
C ILE A 85 8.43 -18.61 -7.92
N GLY A 86 8.89 -17.61 -8.67
CA GLY A 86 9.16 -16.26 -8.17
C GLY A 86 7.92 -15.58 -7.58
N ILE A 87 6.77 -15.65 -8.26
CA ILE A 87 5.50 -15.09 -7.77
C ILE A 87 5.06 -15.81 -6.49
N VAL A 88 5.13 -17.14 -6.46
CA VAL A 88 4.76 -17.93 -5.27
C VAL A 88 5.67 -17.58 -4.10
N TRP A 89 6.98 -17.46 -4.33
CA TRP A 89 7.96 -17.17 -3.29
C TRP A 89 7.92 -15.71 -2.81
N MET A 90 7.50 -14.77 -3.68
CA MET A 90 7.37 -13.35 -3.34
C MET A 90 5.95 -12.96 -2.89
N LYS A 91 5.02 -13.92 -2.84
CA LYS A 91 3.67 -13.69 -2.31
C LYS A 91 3.77 -13.25 -0.84
N LEU A 92 2.91 -12.31 -0.45
CA LEU A 92 2.78 -11.94 0.95
C LEU A 92 2.31 -13.15 1.77
N ILE A 93 2.99 -13.38 2.89
CA ILE A 93 2.59 -14.37 3.87
C ILE A 93 1.75 -13.60 4.89
N VAL A 94 0.46 -13.85 4.87
CA VAL A 94 -0.53 -13.19 5.72
C VAL A 94 -1.01 -14.19 6.75
N GLU A 95 -0.83 -13.86 8.03
CA GLU A 95 -1.46 -14.61 9.11
C GLU A 95 -2.79 -13.94 9.47
N PRO A 96 -3.94 -14.57 9.18
CA PRO A 96 -5.24 -13.98 9.50
C PRO A 96 -5.39 -13.84 11.01
N SER A 97 -5.96 -12.71 11.43
CA SER A 97 -6.23 -12.46 12.84
C SER A 97 -7.32 -13.42 13.34
N PRO A 98 -7.11 -14.16 14.44
CA PRO A 98 -8.14 -15.03 15.00
C PRO A 98 -9.32 -14.25 15.57
N LYS A 99 -9.14 -12.95 15.81
CA LYS A 99 -10.17 -12.04 16.31
C LYS A 99 -10.13 -10.74 15.49
N PRO A 100 -10.86 -10.69 14.36
CA PRO A 100 -11.01 -9.47 13.57
C PRO A 100 -11.45 -8.30 14.45
N ARG A 101 -10.85 -7.14 14.19
CA ARG A 101 -11.10 -5.88 14.93
C ARG A 101 -11.55 -4.79 13.98
N LYS A 102 -12.26 -3.81 14.53
CA LYS A 102 -12.60 -2.57 13.85
C LYS A 102 -11.56 -1.51 14.19
N ILE A 103 -11.00 -0.87 13.16
CA ILE A 103 -9.92 0.09 13.30
C ILE A 103 -10.37 1.41 12.67
N LEU A 104 -10.20 2.50 13.41
CA LEU A 104 -10.38 3.85 12.90
C LEU A 104 -9.01 4.51 12.73
N VAL A 105 -8.74 5.05 11.56
CA VAL A 105 -7.47 5.71 11.25
C VAL A 105 -7.77 7.15 10.83
N LEU A 106 -7.27 8.12 11.59
CA LEU A 106 -7.53 9.53 11.34
C LEU A 106 -6.35 10.18 10.60
N GLY A 107 -6.66 11.02 9.63
CA GLY A 107 -5.72 11.93 8.96
C GLY A 107 -6.29 13.35 8.97
N ALA A 108 -5.41 14.35 8.96
CA ALA A 108 -5.85 15.74 8.83
C ALA A 108 -6.08 16.07 7.35
N HIS A 109 -5.24 15.53 6.47
CA HIS A 109 -5.22 15.78 5.04
C HIS A 109 -5.18 14.48 4.21
N PRO A 110 -5.58 14.55 2.93
CA PRO A 110 -5.37 13.48 1.96
C PRO A 110 -3.88 13.17 1.76
N ASP A 111 -3.40 12.01 2.23
CA ASP A 111 -2.02 11.43 2.16
C ASP A 111 -1.41 11.07 3.53
N ASP A 112 -1.88 11.70 4.62
CA ASP A 112 -1.31 11.53 5.96
C ASP A 112 -1.22 10.05 6.38
N ILE A 113 -2.29 9.29 6.14
CA ILE A 113 -2.45 7.90 6.59
C ILE A 113 -1.46 7.00 5.88
N GLU A 114 -1.39 7.08 4.55
CA GLU A 114 -0.49 6.32 3.70
C GLU A 114 0.97 6.61 4.05
N ILE A 115 1.30 7.88 4.26
CA ILE A 115 2.66 8.32 4.58
C ILE A 115 3.07 7.81 5.98
N ALA A 116 2.20 7.95 6.96
CA ALA A 116 2.57 7.68 8.35
C ALA A 116 2.51 6.19 8.69
N CYS A 117 1.43 5.50 8.29
CA CYS A 117 1.13 4.14 8.74
C CYS A 117 0.67 3.17 7.63
N GLY A 118 0.87 3.50 6.36
CA GLY A 118 0.36 2.70 5.23
C GLY A 118 0.80 1.24 5.24
N GLY A 119 2.02 0.94 5.73
CA GLY A 119 2.49 -0.45 5.83
C GLY A 119 1.69 -1.25 6.85
N SER A 120 1.48 -0.68 8.04
CA SER A 120 0.70 -1.29 9.12
C SER A 120 -0.76 -1.44 8.73
N ILE A 121 -1.35 -0.45 8.07
CA ILE A 121 -2.75 -0.50 7.64
C ILE A 121 -2.97 -1.59 6.58
N ALA A 122 -2.05 -1.74 5.62
CA ALA A 122 -2.12 -2.83 4.65
C ALA A 122 -2.03 -4.20 5.32
N GLU A 123 -1.10 -4.37 6.26
CA GLU A 123 -0.96 -5.62 7.02
C GLU A 123 -2.22 -5.96 7.82
N LEU A 124 -2.78 -4.98 8.54
CA LEU A 124 -3.99 -5.16 9.33
C LEU A 124 -5.20 -5.50 8.43
N SER A 125 -5.31 -4.83 7.28
CA SER A 125 -6.37 -5.11 6.30
C SER A 125 -6.26 -6.55 5.80
N ASP A 126 -5.07 -6.98 5.39
CA ASP A 126 -4.84 -8.32 4.86
C ASP A 126 -5.04 -9.40 5.95
N ALA A 127 -4.73 -9.10 7.21
CA ALA A 127 -5.02 -9.96 8.35
C ALA A 127 -6.53 -10.05 8.69
N GLY A 128 -7.41 -9.36 7.95
CA GLY A 128 -8.86 -9.47 8.06
C GLY A 128 -9.51 -8.45 9.01
N HIS A 129 -8.78 -7.42 9.43
CA HIS A 129 -9.37 -6.32 10.21
C HIS A 129 -10.26 -5.45 9.32
N THR A 130 -11.33 -4.87 9.90
CA THR A 130 -12.17 -3.88 9.22
C THR A 130 -11.66 -2.50 9.54
N ILE A 131 -11.26 -1.75 8.51
CA ILE A 131 -10.60 -0.45 8.67
C ILE A 131 -11.48 0.64 8.04
N MET A 132 -11.69 1.71 8.81
CA MET A 132 -12.26 2.96 8.33
C MET A 132 -11.22 4.07 8.43
N SER A 133 -11.00 4.80 7.36
CA SER A 133 -10.20 6.03 7.38
C SER A 133 -11.11 7.25 7.48
N LEU A 134 -10.75 8.19 8.34
CA LEU A 134 -11.40 9.48 8.46
C LEU A 134 -10.39 10.60 8.19
N ILE A 135 -10.64 11.40 7.16
CA ILE A 135 -9.80 12.54 6.78
C ILE A 135 -10.56 13.83 7.09
N VAL A 136 -9.95 14.72 7.88
CA VAL A 136 -10.68 15.86 8.47
C VAL A 136 -10.85 17.05 7.51
N SER A 137 -9.92 17.27 6.58
CA SER A 137 -10.00 18.31 5.55
C SER A 137 -9.82 17.74 4.14
N LYS A 138 -10.14 18.54 3.12
CA LYS A 138 -9.94 18.18 1.71
C LYS A 138 -8.53 18.49 1.20
N GLY A 139 -7.68 19.12 2.02
CA GLY A 139 -6.32 19.49 1.65
C GLY A 139 -6.25 20.56 0.54
N GLU A 140 -7.25 21.44 0.45
CA GLU A 140 -7.38 22.43 -0.64
C GLU A 140 -6.29 23.51 -0.66
N ARG A 141 -5.48 23.66 0.39
CA ARG A 141 -4.30 24.55 0.43
C ARG A 141 -3.02 23.85 0.01
N GLY A 142 -2.98 22.52 0.09
CA GLY A 142 -1.84 21.70 -0.32
C GLY A 142 -1.84 21.30 -1.81
N GLY A 143 -2.90 21.65 -2.56
CA GLY A 143 -2.99 21.40 -4.00
C GLY A 143 -4.44 21.35 -4.50
N ASN A 144 -4.70 20.64 -5.61
CA ASN A 144 -6.04 20.61 -6.21
C ASN A 144 -6.97 19.67 -5.44
N SER A 145 -7.94 20.22 -4.72
CA SER A 145 -8.84 19.47 -3.83
C SER A 145 -9.57 18.32 -4.54
N SER A 146 -10.15 18.54 -5.73
CA SER A 146 -10.85 17.49 -6.46
C SER A 146 -9.95 16.30 -6.80
N SER A 147 -8.70 16.57 -7.20
CA SER A 147 -7.73 15.51 -7.43
C SER A 147 -7.34 14.79 -6.14
N ARG A 148 -7.05 15.54 -5.07
CA ARG A 148 -6.62 14.99 -3.78
C ARG A 148 -7.68 14.07 -3.15
N LEU A 149 -8.97 14.37 -3.31
CA LEU A 149 -10.05 13.49 -2.86
C LEU A 149 -10.04 12.14 -3.60
N ILE A 150 -9.88 12.17 -4.93
CA ILE A 150 -9.80 10.96 -5.74
C ILE A 150 -8.54 10.16 -5.39
N GLU A 151 -7.42 10.84 -5.15
CA GLU A 151 -6.14 10.24 -4.78
C GLU A 151 -6.21 9.58 -3.39
N ALA A 152 -6.82 10.24 -2.39
CA ALA A 152 -7.07 9.62 -1.08
C ALA A 152 -7.93 8.37 -1.17
N THR A 153 -9.04 8.41 -1.92
CA THR A 153 -9.87 7.21 -2.08
C THR A 153 -9.09 6.07 -2.73
N LYS A 154 -8.29 6.36 -3.76
CA LYS A 154 -7.45 5.35 -4.43
C LYS A 154 -6.34 4.81 -3.52
N GLY A 155 -5.66 5.67 -2.77
CA GLY A 155 -4.62 5.28 -1.83
C GLY A 155 -5.20 4.38 -0.74
N ALA A 156 -6.35 4.76 -0.18
CA ALA A 156 -7.06 3.98 0.83
C ALA A 156 -7.58 2.63 0.30
N GLU A 157 -8.19 2.61 -0.89
CA GLU A 157 -8.60 1.37 -1.58
C GLU A 157 -7.38 0.46 -1.81
N PHE A 158 -6.25 1.04 -2.23
CA PHE A 158 -5.01 0.30 -2.45
C PHE A 158 -4.44 -0.26 -1.14
N LEU A 159 -4.63 0.40 0.00
CA LEU A 159 -4.33 -0.11 1.35
C LEU A 159 -5.41 -1.04 1.91
N GLY A 160 -6.57 -1.16 1.24
CA GLY A 160 -7.63 -2.12 1.58
C GLY A 160 -8.46 -1.65 2.75
N ILE A 161 -8.50 -0.33 2.93
CA ILE A 161 -9.43 0.33 3.83
C ILE A 161 -10.85 0.10 3.30
N ASN A 162 -11.76 -0.33 4.17
CA ASN A 162 -13.12 -0.72 3.80
C ASN A 162 -14.03 0.49 3.57
N LYS A 163 -13.79 1.59 4.30
CA LYS A 163 -14.58 2.82 4.21
C LYS A 163 -13.67 4.04 4.34
N VAL A 164 -13.84 4.98 3.43
CA VAL A 164 -13.18 6.29 3.47
C VAL A 164 -14.23 7.35 3.70
N GLU A 165 -14.03 8.18 4.72
CA GLU A 165 -14.86 9.36 4.98
C GLU A 165 -13.97 10.60 4.99
N ILE A 166 -14.37 11.62 4.23
CA ILE A 166 -13.64 12.87 4.11
C ILE A 166 -14.58 14.00 4.52
N MET A 167 -14.20 14.71 5.58
CA MET A 167 -14.92 15.87 6.10
C MET A 167 -14.56 17.14 5.32
N ASP A 168 -15.29 18.21 5.61
CA ASP A 168 -15.15 19.50 4.92
C ASP A 168 -14.75 20.62 5.90
N PHE A 169 -13.84 20.32 6.83
CA PHE A 169 -13.26 21.35 7.67
C PHE A 169 -12.18 22.12 6.90
N PRO A 170 -12.00 23.43 7.17
CA PRO A 170 -11.07 24.26 6.40
C PRO A 170 -9.61 23.84 6.62
N ASP A 171 -8.92 23.48 5.54
CA ASP A 171 -7.49 23.15 5.55
C ASP A 171 -6.68 24.35 6.10
N THR A 172 -5.63 24.07 6.85
CA THR A 172 -4.75 24.99 7.60
C THR A 172 -5.37 25.70 8.79
N ARG A 173 -6.61 25.38 9.17
CA ARG A 173 -7.36 26.04 10.26
C ARG A 173 -8.06 25.07 11.21
N LEU A 174 -7.66 23.80 11.24
CA LEU A 174 -8.38 22.79 12.04
C LEU A 174 -8.30 23.07 13.55
N ASP A 175 -7.28 23.81 13.99
CA ASP A 175 -7.11 24.30 15.36
C ASP A 175 -8.27 25.18 15.85
N GLN A 176 -8.99 25.83 14.93
CA GLN A 176 -10.16 26.65 15.23
C GLN A 176 -11.45 25.84 15.41
N PHE A 177 -11.44 24.54 15.08
CA PHE A 177 -12.63 23.68 15.02
C PHE A 177 -12.50 22.39 15.84
N ILE A 178 -11.58 22.34 16.82
CA ILE A 178 -11.29 21.10 17.59
C ILE A 178 -12.55 20.52 18.24
N LEU A 179 -13.48 21.34 18.73
CA LEU A 179 -14.71 20.87 19.38
C LEU A 179 -15.68 20.25 18.37
N GLU A 180 -15.85 20.88 17.22
CA GLU A 180 -16.68 20.41 16.12
C GLU A 180 -16.12 19.12 15.53
N ILE A 181 -14.81 19.06 15.29
CA ILE A 181 -14.10 17.86 14.83
C ILE A 181 -14.28 16.74 15.86
N SER A 182 -14.05 17.01 17.15
CA SER A 182 -14.23 16.03 18.22
C SER A 182 -15.66 15.48 18.26
N LYS A 183 -16.68 16.33 18.05
CA LYS A 183 -18.08 15.90 18.03
C LYS A 183 -18.36 14.96 16.85
N GLN A 184 -17.80 15.26 15.68
CA GLN A 184 -17.97 14.38 14.51
C GLN A 184 -17.23 13.04 14.69
N ILE A 185 -16.02 13.06 15.26
CA ILE A 185 -15.30 11.83 15.60
C ILE A 185 -16.11 11.01 16.62
N GLU A 186 -16.72 11.64 17.62
CA GLU A 186 -17.54 10.94 18.64
C GLU A 186 -18.77 10.25 18.02
N ILE A 187 -19.41 10.85 17.03
CA ILE A 187 -20.51 10.22 16.27
C ILE A 187 -19.99 8.94 15.58
N ILE A 188 -18.89 9.04 14.84
CA ILE A 188 -18.30 7.90 14.12
C ILE A 188 -17.85 6.81 15.10
N VAL A 189 -17.23 7.18 16.21
CA VAL A 189 -16.78 6.22 17.24
C VAL A 189 -17.97 5.47 17.85
N ASN A 190 -19.10 6.15 18.10
CA ASN A 190 -20.30 5.53 18.64
C ASN A 190 -20.98 4.55 17.66
N GLU A 191 -20.93 4.87 16.36
CA GLU A 191 -21.47 4.02 15.29
C GLU A 191 -20.55 2.82 14.99
N LEU A 192 -19.26 3.09 14.75
CA LEU A 192 -18.27 2.10 14.37
C LEU A 192 -17.93 1.17 15.55
N LYS A 193 -17.82 1.73 16.76
CA LYS A 193 -17.27 1.10 17.97
C LYS A 193 -15.89 0.49 17.71
N PRO A 194 -14.87 1.31 17.36
CA PRO A 194 -13.54 0.80 17.02
C PRO A 194 -12.85 0.20 18.24
N ASP A 195 -12.13 -0.90 18.02
CA ASP A 195 -11.27 -1.54 19.03
C ASP A 195 -9.92 -0.81 19.16
N MET A 196 -9.50 -0.11 18.11
CA MET A 196 -8.22 0.56 17.99
C MET A 196 -8.34 1.83 17.14
N VAL A 197 -7.60 2.87 17.55
CA VAL A 197 -7.51 4.13 16.83
C VAL A 197 -6.06 4.46 16.51
N PHE A 198 -5.81 4.88 15.27
CA PHE A 198 -4.56 5.50 14.83
C PHE A 198 -4.80 6.99 14.56
N THR A 199 -3.93 7.87 15.05
CA THR A 199 -4.03 9.32 14.83
C THR A 199 -2.65 9.99 14.85
N HIS A 200 -2.59 11.29 14.63
CA HIS A 200 -1.36 12.09 14.68
C HIS A 200 -0.71 12.07 16.08
N SER A 201 0.61 12.26 16.14
CA SER A 201 1.33 12.51 17.40
C SER A 201 1.17 13.97 17.85
N ILE A 202 1.25 14.19 19.16
CA ILE A 202 1.34 15.54 19.75
C ILE A 202 2.66 16.24 19.38
N HIS A 203 3.70 15.47 19.10
CA HIS A 203 5.04 15.95 18.74
C HIS A 203 5.16 16.38 17.26
N ASP A 204 4.04 16.70 16.64
CA ASP A 204 3.95 17.19 15.28
C ASP A 204 3.90 18.73 15.25
N ILE A 205 4.74 19.36 14.43
CA ILE A 205 4.73 20.83 14.32
C ILE A 205 3.60 21.38 13.45
N HIS A 206 2.93 20.56 12.66
CA HIS A 206 1.77 20.98 11.87
C HIS A 206 0.55 21.17 12.79
N GLN A 207 0.00 22.38 12.81
CA GLN A 207 -1.11 22.75 13.70
C GLN A 207 -2.35 21.89 13.47
N ASP A 208 -2.67 21.58 12.22
CA ASP A 208 -3.82 20.73 11.89
C ASP A 208 -3.64 19.28 12.40
N HIS A 209 -2.42 18.75 12.37
CA HIS A 209 -2.14 17.42 12.92
C HIS A 209 -2.37 17.41 14.43
N ARG A 210 -1.91 18.45 15.15
CA ARG A 210 -2.18 18.62 16.60
C ARG A 210 -3.66 18.81 16.90
N ALA A 211 -4.39 19.56 16.07
CA ALA A 211 -5.83 19.75 16.23
C ALA A 211 -6.59 18.42 16.11
N VAL A 212 -6.23 17.59 15.13
CA VAL A 212 -6.80 16.24 14.96
C VAL A 212 -6.38 15.32 16.10
N HIS A 213 -5.14 15.39 16.57
CA HIS A 213 -4.70 14.67 17.76
C HIS A 213 -5.59 14.98 18.98
N ASP A 214 -5.73 16.26 19.31
CA ASP A 214 -6.53 16.71 20.47
C ASP A 214 -8.01 16.33 20.33
N ALA A 215 -8.60 16.53 19.15
CA ALA A 215 -9.97 16.14 18.87
C ALA A 215 -10.17 14.62 19.00
N THR A 216 -9.20 13.83 18.52
CA THR A 216 -9.22 12.36 18.64
C THR A 216 -9.19 11.94 20.10
N LEU A 217 -8.28 12.47 20.91
CA LEU A 217 -8.16 12.06 22.32
C LEU A 217 -9.41 12.39 23.14
N ARG A 218 -10.06 13.52 22.83
CA ARG A 218 -11.35 13.90 23.45
C ARG A 218 -12.47 12.93 23.07
N ALA A 219 -12.64 12.66 21.78
CA ALA A 219 -13.70 11.79 21.27
C ALA A 219 -13.49 10.31 21.68
N CYS A 220 -12.25 9.85 21.68
CA CYS A 220 -11.86 8.46 21.93
C CYS A 220 -11.49 8.21 23.41
N ARG A 221 -11.86 9.10 24.34
CA ARG A 221 -11.44 9.06 25.75
C ARG A 221 -11.74 7.73 26.46
N ASN A 222 -12.77 7.01 26.03
CA ASN A 222 -13.20 5.72 26.58
C ASN A 222 -12.63 4.49 25.86
N LEU A 223 -11.86 4.67 24.78
CA LEU A 223 -11.24 3.55 24.06
C LEU A 223 -9.97 3.09 24.78
N SER A 224 -9.68 1.80 24.69
CA SER A 224 -8.56 1.19 25.41
C SER A 224 -7.26 1.14 24.61
N THR A 225 -7.31 1.36 23.28
CA THR A 225 -6.12 1.36 22.42
C THR A 225 -6.13 2.54 21.47
N ILE A 226 -5.15 3.44 21.63
CA ILE A 226 -4.92 4.61 20.78
C ILE A 226 -3.42 4.72 20.51
N LEU A 227 -3.04 4.69 19.24
CA LEU A 227 -1.67 4.78 18.76
C LEU A 227 -1.49 6.05 17.93
N CYS A 228 -0.42 6.79 18.21
CA CYS A 228 -0.05 8.00 17.50
C CYS A 228 1.08 7.70 16.52
N TYR A 229 0.87 7.98 15.23
CA TYR A 229 1.84 7.68 14.18
C TYR A 229 2.82 8.81 13.91
N GLU A 230 3.91 8.46 13.21
CA GLU A 230 4.94 9.41 12.79
C GLU A 230 4.63 10.05 11.42
N SER A 231 4.21 11.31 11.41
CA SER A 231 4.08 12.09 10.17
C SER A 231 5.43 12.69 9.72
N PRO A 232 5.53 13.30 8.51
CA PRO A 232 6.73 14.03 8.07
C PRO A 232 7.13 15.24 8.93
N SER A 233 6.19 15.86 9.65
CA SER A 233 6.39 17.06 10.47
C SER A 233 6.57 16.77 11.96
N THR A 234 6.73 15.50 12.33
CA THR A 234 7.15 15.14 13.69
C THR A 234 8.57 15.61 13.99
N THR A 235 8.81 16.05 15.23
CA THR A 235 10.13 16.47 15.71
C THR A 235 10.92 15.29 16.28
N GLN A 236 12.15 15.56 16.72
CA GLN A 236 12.95 14.62 17.51
C GLN A 236 12.30 14.17 18.83
N ASP A 237 11.27 14.89 19.29
CA ASP A 237 10.54 14.57 20.52
C ASP A 237 9.60 13.38 20.32
N PHE A 238 9.32 12.99 19.07
CA PHE A 238 8.59 11.76 18.77
C PHE A 238 9.42 10.53 19.18
N GLN A 239 8.97 9.84 20.22
CA GLN A 239 9.65 8.70 20.85
C GLN A 239 8.77 7.45 20.76
N PRO A 240 8.77 6.73 19.62
CA PRO A 240 7.90 5.58 19.44
C PRO A 240 8.26 4.46 20.42
N ASN A 241 7.24 3.87 21.03
CA ASN A 241 7.34 2.78 22.00
C ASN A 241 6.58 1.52 21.54
N VAL A 242 5.87 1.59 20.41
CA VAL A 242 5.23 0.48 19.72
C VAL A 242 5.73 0.45 18.29
N PHE A 243 6.04 -0.74 17.78
CA PHE A 243 6.55 -0.92 16.42
C PHE A 243 5.79 -2.03 15.72
N ILE A 244 5.39 -1.79 14.47
CA ILE A 244 4.74 -2.79 13.61
C ILE A 244 5.72 -3.14 12.49
N ASN A 245 5.96 -4.44 12.29
CA ASN A 245 6.86 -4.95 11.26
C ASN A 245 6.22 -4.80 9.88
N ILE A 246 6.79 -3.94 9.04
CA ILE A 246 6.26 -3.70 7.69
C ILE A 246 7.16 -4.22 6.59
N LYS A 247 8.09 -5.14 6.89
CA LYS A 247 9.02 -5.72 5.90
C LYS A 247 8.30 -6.24 4.65
N GLN A 248 7.14 -6.89 4.83
CA GLN A 248 6.38 -7.40 3.69
C GLN A 248 5.59 -6.30 2.95
N TYR A 249 5.31 -5.18 3.61
CA TYR A 249 4.34 -4.17 3.19
C TYR A 249 4.97 -2.82 2.80
N ILE A 250 6.30 -2.68 2.88
CA ILE A 250 6.98 -1.43 2.55
C ILE A 250 6.77 -0.99 1.10
N ASP A 251 6.73 -1.94 0.16
CA ASP A 251 6.43 -1.63 -1.25
C ASP A 251 4.98 -1.17 -1.42
N ILE A 252 4.03 -1.78 -0.69
CA ILE A 252 2.62 -1.39 -0.70
C ILE A 252 2.45 0.02 -0.14
N LYS A 253 3.11 0.34 0.97
CA LYS A 253 3.16 1.70 1.51
C LYS A 253 3.67 2.70 0.47
N ILE A 254 4.77 2.40 -0.21
CA ILE A 254 5.34 3.29 -1.22
C ILE A 254 4.37 3.47 -2.39
N GLU A 255 3.70 2.41 -2.84
CA GLU A 255 2.73 2.50 -3.92
C GLU A 255 1.47 3.28 -3.53
N SER A 256 0.96 3.12 -2.31
CA SER A 256 -0.20 3.89 -1.82
C SER A 256 0.11 5.38 -1.77
N ILE A 257 1.30 5.75 -1.30
CA ILE A 257 1.77 7.15 -1.29
C ILE A 257 1.84 7.69 -2.73
N GLN A 258 2.24 6.88 -3.70
CA GLN A 258 2.39 7.32 -5.10
C GLN A 258 1.06 7.54 -5.85
N GLU A 259 -0.07 7.05 -5.31
CA GLU A 259 -1.40 7.42 -5.82
C GLU A 259 -1.70 8.91 -5.61
N HIS A 260 -1.04 9.57 -4.65
CA HIS A 260 -1.10 11.02 -4.39
C HIS A 260 -0.21 11.81 -5.34
N LYS A 261 -0.56 11.80 -6.64
CA LYS A 261 0.26 12.39 -7.72
C LYS A 261 0.49 13.88 -7.54
N ASP A 262 -0.47 14.59 -6.98
CA ASP A 262 -0.35 16.02 -6.69
C ASP A 262 0.76 16.30 -5.66
N GLN A 263 1.04 15.33 -4.78
CA GLN A 263 2.00 15.44 -3.69
C GLN A 263 3.38 14.80 -4.00
N ASN A 264 3.49 14.04 -5.10
CA ASN A 264 4.67 13.25 -5.47
C ASN A 264 5.99 14.03 -5.65
N LYS A 265 5.96 15.35 -5.75
CA LYS A 265 7.20 16.16 -5.85
C LYS A 265 7.87 16.40 -4.50
N LYS A 266 7.18 16.16 -3.39
CA LYS A 266 7.72 16.42 -2.05
C LYS A 266 8.82 15.41 -1.72
N LYS A 267 9.84 15.84 -0.97
CA LYS A 267 11.01 15.00 -0.67
C LYS A 267 10.65 13.82 0.24
N TYR A 268 9.77 14.03 1.22
CA TYR A 268 9.43 13.04 2.23
C TYR A 268 8.57 11.87 1.68
N VAL A 269 7.89 12.06 0.56
CA VAL A 269 7.12 10.99 -0.12
C VAL A 269 7.96 10.15 -1.08
N GLN A 270 9.24 10.52 -1.30
CA GLN A 270 10.10 9.76 -2.21
C GLN A 270 10.38 8.37 -1.62
N PRO A 271 10.37 7.29 -2.44
CA PRO A 271 10.58 5.92 -1.98
C PRO A 271 11.80 5.75 -1.08
N LYS A 272 12.92 6.40 -1.43
CA LYS A 272 14.15 6.36 -0.64
C LYS A 272 13.98 6.89 0.79
N GLN A 273 13.18 7.95 0.97
CA GLN A 273 12.94 8.54 2.29
C GLN A 273 12.00 7.67 3.12
N VAL A 274 10.92 7.18 2.50
CA VAL A 274 9.99 6.25 3.15
C VAL A 274 10.71 4.98 3.60
N TYR A 275 11.53 4.39 2.74
CA TYR A 275 12.33 3.20 3.03
C TYR A 275 13.38 3.46 4.13
N GLY A 276 14.11 4.58 4.04
CA GLY A 276 15.10 4.96 5.05
C GLY A 276 14.50 5.13 6.45
N LYS A 277 13.32 5.75 6.54
CA LYS A 277 12.58 5.89 7.81
C LYS A 277 12.16 4.53 8.36
N ALA A 278 11.63 3.64 7.50
CA ALA A 278 11.21 2.31 7.92
C ALA A 278 12.37 1.46 8.46
N ILE A 279 13.55 1.52 7.81
CA ILE A 279 14.77 0.86 8.32
C ILE A 279 15.19 1.44 9.66
N PHE A 280 15.20 2.77 9.78
CA PHE A 280 15.60 3.43 11.02
C PHE A 280 14.74 2.98 12.21
N ARG A 281 13.41 2.97 12.05
CA ARG A 281 12.49 2.46 13.09
C ARG A 281 12.60 0.96 13.29
N GLY A 282 12.80 0.18 12.23
CA GLY A 282 13.09 -1.25 12.30
C GLY A 282 14.27 -1.56 13.21
N ALA A 283 15.39 -0.85 13.01
CA ALA A 283 16.60 -1.02 13.81
C ALA A 283 16.38 -0.75 15.31
N GLN A 284 15.52 0.22 15.66
CA GLN A 284 15.13 0.49 17.06
C GLN A 284 14.40 -0.70 17.69
N ALA A 285 13.60 -1.42 16.90
CA ALA A 285 12.77 -2.55 17.35
C ALA A 285 13.41 -3.93 17.13
N LYS A 286 14.65 -4.01 16.63
CA LYS A 286 15.30 -5.26 16.18
C LYS A 286 14.55 -5.97 15.05
N LEU A 287 13.93 -5.18 14.18
CA LEU A 287 13.27 -5.61 12.93
C LEU A 287 14.04 -5.03 11.73
N GLU A 288 13.76 -5.53 10.52
CA GLU A 288 14.36 -4.97 9.29
C GLU A 288 13.70 -3.65 8.89
N GLU A 289 12.37 -3.63 8.75
CA GLU A 289 11.58 -2.44 8.48
C GLU A 289 10.38 -2.37 9.43
N ALA A 290 10.16 -1.21 10.04
CA ALA A 290 9.02 -1.00 10.93
C ALA A 290 8.42 0.41 10.79
N GLU A 291 7.15 0.53 11.16
CA GLU A 291 6.54 1.81 11.51
C GLU A 291 6.50 1.96 13.03
N GLY A 292 6.89 3.13 13.52
CA GLY A 292 6.91 3.45 14.95
C GLY A 292 5.66 4.24 15.35
N PHE A 293 5.16 3.95 16.55
CA PHE A 293 3.98 4.59 17.14
C PHE A 293 4.24 4.95 18.60
N GLU A 294 3.67 6.06 19.04
CA GLU A 294 3.53 6.40 20.45
C GLU A 294 2.18 5.88 20.96
N ALA A 295 2.20 4.96 21.91
CA ALA A 295 0.99 4.52 22.57
C ALA A 295 0.54 5.54 23.62
N ILE A 296 -0.65 6.13 23.41
CA ILE A 296 -1.36 6.82 24.50
C ILE A 296 -1.84 5.78 25.51
N ARG A 297 -2.31 4.64 25.00
CA ARG A 297 -2.69 3.44 25.75
C ARG A 297 -2.81 2.27 24.79
N ILE A 298 -2.55 1.08 25.31
CA ILE A 298 -2.68 -0.16 24.55
C ILE A 298 -3.29 -1.23 25.45
N ASN A 299 -4.34 -1.89 24.94
CA ASN A 299 -4.90 -3.08 25.57
C ASN A 299 -4.44 -4.32 24.79
N LEU A 300 -3.41 -4.97 25.31
CA LEU A 300 -2.88 -6.20 24.75
C LEU A 300 -3.83 -7.35 25.13
N GLN A 301 -4.53 -7.89 24.13
CA GLN A 301 -5.26 -9.16 24.26
C GLN A 301 -4.34 -10.23 23.67
N ILE A 302 -3.37 -10.65 24.48
CA ILE A 302 -2.39 -11.70 24.18
C ILE A 302 -3.00 -13.06 24.52
#